data_AF-A0A416JU70-F1
#
_entry.id   AF-A0A416JU70-F1
#
_cell.length_a   1.000
_cell.length_b   1.000
_cell.length_c   1.000
_cell.angle_alpha   90.00
_cell.angle_beta   90.00
_cell.angle_gamma   90.00
#
_symmetry.space_group_name_H-M   'P 1'
#
loop_
_entity.id
_entity.type
_entity.pdbx_description
1 polymer ?
#
loop_
_entity_poly.entity_id
_entity_poly.type
_entity_poly.pdbx_seq_one_letter_code
_entity_poly.pdbx_strand_id
1 'polypeptide(L)'
;MKDNRKMMGMNDKTEPLIRTYDHYIEVSELEPVHDDFISRAEFINQTGIFVSPEFFEVIHDVFVDSGLSVDEFVSTYEDEYSVDVCEIPLNGVFKYESIDLCSYAANDIRPEDEEPNLWEVMDSVVKKAYSEEQDLSNMLNAERAANRESKRIIADLRERLAKYETDAEA
;
A
#
# COMPACT_ATOMS: atom_id res chain seq x y z
N MET A 1 32.77 14.91 -47.93
CA MET A 1 33.16 13.51 -47.69
C MET A 1 32.58 13.08 -46.34
N LYS A 2 31.61 12.16 -46.42
CA LYS A 2 31.08 11.22 -45.42
C LYS A 2 31.03 11.63 -43.94
N ASP A 3 29.78 11.90 -43.54
CA ASP A 3 29.11 11.36 -42.36
C ASP A 3 29.74 10.08 -41.81
N ASN A 4 29.94 10.03 -40.49
CA ASN A 4 30.12 8.80 -39.74
C ASN A 4 29.94 9.01 -38.22
N ARG A 5 28.93 9.79 -37.81
CA ARG A 5 28.40 9.65 -36.45
C ARG A 5 27.40 8.49 -36.47
N LYS A 6 27.97 7.33 -36.16
CA LYS A 6 27.31 6.09 -35.75
C LYS A 6 26.02 6.44 -34.99
N MET A 7 24.88 6.22 -35.63
CA MET A 7 23.57 6.13 -34.96
C MET A 7 23.66 4.88 -34.08
N MET A 8 24.11 5.06 -32.84
CA MET A 8 23.96 4.06 -31.80
C MET A 8 22.48 4.10 -31.44
N GLY A 9 21.79 2.99 -31.69
CA GLY A 9 20.36 2.85 -31.48
C GLY A 9 19.96 3.28 -30.08
N MET A 10 18.77 3.86 -29.99
CA MET A 10 18.12 4.34 -28.77
C MET A 10 18.36 3.40 -27.59
N ASN A 11 18.92 3.98 -26.53
CA ASN A 11 19.25 3.35 -25.26
C ASN A 11 18.01 2.83 -24.52
N ASP A 12 18.24 1.68 -23.87
CA ASP A 12 17.93 1.33 -22.48
C ASP A 12 16.56 1.68 -21.90
N LYS A 13 15.85 0.62 -21.49
CA LYS A 13 14.81 0.69 -20.45
C LYS A 13 15.43 1.38 -19.23
N THR A 14 14.92 2.54 -18.86
CA THR A 14 15.20 3.13 -17.54
C THR A 14 14.88 2.10 -16.46
N GLU A 15 15.79 1.94 -15.49
CA GLU A 15 15.52 1.08 -14.34
C GLU A 15 14.24 1.53 -13.63
N PRO A 16 13.40 0.59 -13.17
CA PRO A 16 12.18 0.93 -12.45
C PRO A 16 12.53 1.63 -11.13
N LEU A 17 11.67 2.56 -10.71
CA LEU A 17 11.81 3.24 -9.41
C LEU A 17 11.67 2.24 -8.27
N ILE A 18 10.68 1.35 -8.34
CA ILE A 18 10.47 0.24 -7.41
C ILE A 18 10.71 -1.06 -8.19
N ARG A 19 11.78 -1.80 -7.84
CA ARG A 19 12.07 -3.10 -8.46
C ARG A 19 11.18 -4.19 -7.89
N THR A 20 10.84 -5.15 -8.75
CA THR A 20 10.21 -6.40 -8.34
C THR A 20 11.30 -7.46 -8.10
N TYR A 21 11.17 -8.19 -6.99
CA TYR A 21 12.06 -9.28 -6.62
C TYR A 21 11.30 -10.60 -6.62
N ASP A 22 12.00 -11.74 -6.68
CA ASP A 22 11.36 -13.06 -6.62
C ASP A 22 10.61 -13.20 -5.27
N HIS A 23 9.29 -13.02 -5.34
CA HIS A 23 8.35 -13.16 -4.22
C HIS A 23 8.29 -14.62 -3.79
N TYR A 24 9.23 -15.06 -2.95
CA TYR A 24 9.06 -16.32 -2.25
C TYR A 24 7.99 -16.24 -1.17
N ILE A 25 7.54 -15.03 -0.85
CA ILE A 25 6.64 -14.77 0.25
C ILE A 25 5.80 -13.54 -0.12
N GLU A 26 4.54 -13.55 0.30
CA GLU A 26 3.50 -12.66 -0.19
C GLU A 26 3.79 -11.20 0.16
N VAL A 27 3.71 -10.36 -0.88
CA VAL A 27 3.38 -8.93 -0.77
C VAL A 27 2.34 -8.83 0.32
N SER A 28 2.61 -8.03 1.36
CA SER A 28 1.70 -7.73 2.48
C SER A 28 0.26 -8.02 2.09
N GLU A 29 -0.39 -9.05 2.68
CA GLU A 29 -1.77 -9.46 2.35
C GLU A 29 -2.77 -8.29 2.39
N LEU A 30 -2.38 -7.18 3.03
CA LEU A 30 -3.16 -5.98 3.22
C LEU A 30 -2.99 -4.93 2.11
N GLU A 31 -2.01 -5.05 1.21
CA GLU A 31 -1.85 -4.07 0.13
C GLU A 31 -3.04 -4.15 -0.85
N PRO A 32 -3.61 -3.01 -1.30
CA PRO A 32 -4.69 -3.00 -2.27
C PRO A 32 -4.32 -3.70 -3.57
N VAL A 33 -5.18 -4.64 -3.99
CA VAL A 33 -5.06 -5.35 -5.28
C VAL A 33 -6.39 -5.25 -6.01
N HIS A 34 -6.32 -4.77 -7.24
CA HIS A 34 -7.48 -4.60 -8.11
C HIS A 34 -7.26 -5.39 -9.40
N ASP A 35 -8.15 -6.33 -9.72
CA ASP A 35 -8.03 -7.19 -10.90
C ASP A 35 -8.16 -6.42 -12.24
N ASP A 36 -8.74 -5.22 -12.19
CA ASP A 36 -9.04 -4.36 -13.34
C ASP A 36 -8.07 -3.17 -13.49
N PHE A 37 -7.05 -3.09 -12.64
CA PHE A 37 -6.07 -2.00 -12.63
C PHE A 37 -4.64 -2.54 -12.44
N ILE A 38 -3.64 -1.69 -12.68
CA ILE A 38 -2.24 -2.06 -12.45
C ILE A 38 -1.91 -2.08 -10.95
N SER A 39 -0.81 -2.74 -10.58
CA SER A 39 -0.33 -2.66 -9.20
C SER A 39 0.16 -1.25 -8.86
N ARG A 40 0.17 -0.91 -7.56
CA ARG A 40 0.69 0.38 -7.09
C ARG A 40 2.15 0.61 -7.50
N ALA A 41 2.98 -0.43 -7.45
CA ALA A 41 4.38 -0.33 -7.88
C ALA A 41 4.50 -0.03 -9.38
N GLU A 42 3.66 -0.66 -10.21
CA GLU A 42 3.61 -0.35 -11.65
C GLU A 42 3.11 1.07 -11.90
N PHE A 43 2.09 1.53 -11.15
CA PHE A 43 1.61 2.91 -11.25
C PHE A 43 2.71 3.91 -10.94
N ILE A 44 3.45 3.72 -9.84
CA ILE A 44 4.60 4.58 -9.46
C ILE A 44 5.68 4.53 -10.55
N ASN A 45 5.99 3.34 -11.08
CA ASN A 45 7.00 3.17 -12.11
C ASN A 45 6.62 3.84 -13.45
N GLN A 46 5.34 3.89 -13.79
CA GLN A 46 4.85 4.51 -15.03
C GLN A 46 4.68 6.02 -14.92
N THR A 47 4.19 6.51 -13.78
CA THR A 47 3.90 7.94 -13.56
C THR A 47 5.08 8.71 -12.98
N GLY A 48 5.97 8.04 -12.25
CA GLY A 48 7.00 8.70 -11.43
C GLY A 48 6.46 9.32 -10.14
N ILE A 49 5.17 9.15 -9.83
CA ILE A 49 4.50 9.76 -8.68
C ILE A 49 4.42 8.74 -7.56
N PHE A 50 5.05 9.04 -6.41
CA PHE A 50 4.93 8.19 -5.23
C PHE A 50 3.52 8.31 -4.63
N VAL A 51 2.90 7.17 -4.34
CA VAL A 51 1.57 7.10 -3.70
C VAL A 51 1.57 6.04 -2.59
N SER A 52 0.88 6.33 -1.48
CA SER A 52 0.69 5.37 -0.40
C SER A 52 -0.34 4.30 -0.78
N PRO A 53 -0.34 3.11 -0.13
CA PRO A 53 -1.39 2.11 -0.31
C PRO A 53 -2.79 2.69 -0.09
N GLU A 54 -2.99 3.46 0.98
CA GLU A 54 -4.29 4.07 1.28
C GLU A 54 -4.77 5.04 0.17
N PHE A 55 -3.89 5.90 -0.35
CA PHE A 55 -4.28 6.83 -1.40
C PHE A 55 -4.45 6.13 -2.76
N PHE A 56 -3.84 4.96 -2.95
CA PHE A 56 -4.01 4.16 -4.16
C PHE A 56 -5.44 3.65 -4.34
N GLU A 57 -6.15 3.34 -3.26
CA GLU A 57 -7.60 3.05 -3.29
C GLU A 57 -8.39 4.22 -3.87
N VAL A 58 -8.05 5.46 -3.46
CA VAL A 58 -8.70 6.67 -4.00
C VAL A 58 -8.41 6.84 -5.49
N ILE A 59 -7.18 6.52 -5.92
CA ILE A 59 -6.82 6.55 -7.34
C ILE A 59 -7.62 5.49 -8.12
N HIS A 60 -7.81 4.29 -7.56
CA HIS A 60 -8.64 3.25 -8.17
C HIS A 60 -10.09 3.70 -8.33
N ASP A 61 -10.70 4.29 -7.28
CA ASP A 61 -12.06 4.84 -7.36
C ASP A 61 -12.18 5.88 -8.49
N VAL A 62 -11.20 6.80 -8.59
CA VAL A 62 -11.17 7.82 -9.66
C VAL A 62 -10.97 7.19 -11.04
N PHE A 63 -10.16 6.14 -11.15
CA PHE A 63 -10.01 5.37 -12.39
C PHE A 63 -11.33 4.74 -12.82
N VAL A 64 -12.03 4.05 -11.91
CA VAL A 64 -13.33 3.42 -12.18
C VAL A 64 -14.34 4.45 -12.65
N ASP A 65 -14.38 5.62 -12.01
CA ASP A 65 -15.27 6.73 -12.37
C ASP A 65 -14.90 7.41 -13.70
N SER A 66 -13.63 7.36 -14.10
CA SER A 66 -13.16 7.96 -15.37
C SER A 66 -13.72 7.24 -16.61
N GLY A 67 -13.93 5.92 -16.51
CA GLY A 67 -14.31 5.07 -17.64
C GLY A 67 -13.24 4.92 -18.73
N LEU A 68 -12.01 5.36 -18.46
CA LEU A 68 -10.87 5.23 -19.37
C LEU A 68 -10.27 3.82 -19.36
N SER A 69 -9.44 3.53 -20.35
CA SER A 69 -8.53 2.38 -20.27
C SER A 69 -7.41 2.65 -19.26
N VAL A 70 -6.83 1.60 -18.69
CA VAL A 70 -5.72 1.73 -17.71
C VAL A 70 -4.56 2.55 -18.28
N ASP A 71 -4.11 2.22 -19.50
CA ASP A 71 -3.01 2.92 -20.15
C ASP A 71 -3.30 4.41 -20.34
N GLU A 72 -4.53 4.75 -20.77
CA GLU A 72 -4.96 6.13 -20.97
C GLU A 72 -5.00 6.90 -19.65
N PHE A 73 -5.66 6.34 -18.63
CA PHE A 73 -5.76 6.92 -17.30
C PHE A 73 -4.39 7.20 -16.68
N VAL A 74 -3.50 6.21 -16.70
CA VAL A 74 -2.16 6.33 -16.10
C VAL A 74 -1.33 7.38 -16.85
N SER A 75 -1.46 7.44 -18.18
CA SER A 75 -0.72 8.41 -19.00
C SER A 75 -1.17 9.86 -18.83
N THR A 76 -2.42 10.11 -18.42
CA THR A 76 -2.96 11.47 -18.20
C THR A 76 -3.21 11.78 -16.72
N TYR A 77 -2.88 10.86 -15.81
CA TYR A 77 -3.20 10.95 -14.39
C TYR A 77 -2.76 12.29 -13.76
N GLU A 78 -1.51 12.67 -13.96
CA GLU A 78 -0.93 13.88 -13.36
C GLU A 78 -1.68 15.14 -13.81
N ASP A 79 -1.97 15.25 -15.11
CA ASP A 79 -2.56 16.44 -15.72
C ASP A 79 -4.07 16.56 -15.46
N GLU A 80 -4.80 15.44 -15.40
CA GLU A 80 -6.27 15.42 -15.45
C GLU A 80 -6.93 14.99 -14.15
N TYR A 81 -6.27 14.16 -13.34
CA TYR A 81 -6.89 13.48 -12.20
C TYR A 81 -6.21 13.76 -10.86
N SER A 82 -4.93 14.14 -10.88
CA SER A 82 -4.19 14.42 -9.65
C SER A 82 -4.72 15.70 -8.97
N VAL A 83 -4.76 15.67 -7.64
CA VAL A 83 -5.22 16.84 -6.85
C VAL A 83 -4.09 17.84 -6.64
N ASP A 84 -2.91 17.37 -6.23
CA ASP A 84 -1.74 18.20 -5.95
C ASP A 84 -0.47 17.33 -5.94
N VAL A 85 0.25 17.28 -7.07
CA VAL A 85 1.56 16.62 -7.16
C VAL A 85 2.64 17.63 -6.75
N CYS A 86 3.30 17.32 -5.64
CA CYS A 86 4.39 18.14 -5.13
C CYS A 86 5.75 17.60 -5.59
N GLU A 87 6.49 18.40 -6.35
CA GLU A 87 7.87 18.10 -6.71
C GLU A 87 8.87 18.69 -5.72
N ILE A 88 9.73 17.84 -5.14
CA ILE A 88 10.82 18.27 -4.26
C ILE A 88 12.14 17.79 -4.84
N PRO A 89 13.06 18.69 -5.24
CA PRO A 89 14.39 18.31 -5.66
C PRO A 89 15.15 17.61 -4.53
N LEU A 90 15.57 16.37 -4.77
CA LEU A 90 16.42 15.64 -3.83
C LEU A 90 17.83 16.26 -3.85
N ASN A 91 18.22 16.83 -2.72
CA ASN A 91 19.54 17.44 -2.54
C ASN A 91 20.35 16.64 -1.52
N GLY A 92 21.61 16.33 -1.86
CA GLY A 92 22.52 15.59 -0.99
C GLY A 92 22.50 14.08 -1.21
N VAL A 93 22.99 13.33 -0.22
CA VAL A 93 23.06 11.87 -0.26
C VAL A 93 22.24 11.31 0.89
N PHE A 94 21.24 10.50 0.57
CA PHE A 94 20.50 9.74 1.57
C PHE A 94 21.38 8.59 2.09
N LYS A 95 21.58 8.53 3.39
CA LYS A 95 22.34 7.47 4.07
C LYS A 95 21.44 6.82 5.10
N TYR A 96 21.44 5.49 5.13
CA TYR A 96 20.66 4.69 6.05
C TYR A 96 21.51 3.52 6.54
N GLU A 97 21.15 2.99 7.70
CA GLU A 97 21.70 1.72 8.17
C GLU A 97 20.90 0.62 7.51
N SER A 98 21.55 -0.19 6.66
CA SER A 98 20.86 -1.26 5.94
C SER A 98 20.15 -2.20 6.90
N ILE A 99 20.69 -2.47 8.09
CA ILE A 99 20.07 -3.33 9.11
C ILE A 99 18.74 -2.78 9.64
N ASP A 100 18.61 -1.46 9.78
CA ASP A 100 17.37 -0.82 10.26
C ASP A 100 16.26 -1.02 9.24
N LEU A 101 16.63 -0.87 7.97
CA LEU A 101 15.74 -1.19 6.86
C LEU A 101 15.57 -2.71 6.68
N CYS A 102 16.59 -3.54 6.93
CA CYS A 102 16.62 -5.02 6.88
C CYS A 102 15.95 -5.70 8.08
N SER A 103 15.16 -4.95 8.84
CA SER A 103 13.88 -5.51 9.31
C SER A 103 12.87 -5.70 8.15
N TYR A 104 13.30 -5.42 6.90
CA TYR A 104 12.73 -5.79 5.62
C TYR A 104 12.17 -7.18 5.75
N ALA A 105 10.85 -7.24 5.64
CA ALA A 105 10.06 -8.37 5.24
C ALA A 105 10.69 -9.71 5.62
N ALA A 106 10.06 -10.39 6.58
CA ALA A 106 10.07 -11.85 6.57
C ALA A 106 9.58 -12.43 5.21
N ASN A 107 9.30 -11.59 4.19
CA ASN A 107 8.53 -11.86 3.02
C ASN A 107 9.11 -11.41 1.65
N ASP A 108 10.31 -10.83 1.51
CA ASP A 108 10.86 -10.52 0.17
C ASP A 108 12.36 -10.84 0.12
N ILE A 109 12.72 -11.88 -0.64
CA ILE A 109 14.12 -12.29 -0.80
C ILE A 109 14.77 -11.41 -1.86
N ARG A 110 15.46 -10.36 -1.41
CA ARG A 110 16.33 -9.55 -2.28
C ARG A 110 17.66 -10.27 -2.52
N PRO A 111 18.25 -10.22 -3.73
CA PRO A 111 19.63 -10.65 -3.95
C PRO A 111 20.59 -9.93 -2.99
N GLU A 112 21.55 -10.65 -2.40
CA GLU A 112 22.52 -10.11 -1.42
C GLU A 112 23.36 -8.94 -1.98
N ASP A 113 23.44 -8.84 -3.31
CA ASP A 113 24.28 -7.86 -4.01
C ASP A 113 23.52 -6.56 -4.37
N GLU A 114 22.22 -6.47 -4.07
CA GLU A 114 21.38 -5.33 -4.47
C GLU A 114 20.97 -4.44 -3.29
N GLU A 115 21.54 -3.24 -3.24
CA GLU A 115 21.16 -2.22 -2.26
C GLU A 115 19.82 -1.55 -2.62
N PRO A 116 18.97 -1.21 -1.63
CA PRO A 116 17.78 -0.42 -1.87
C PRO A 116 18.06 0.99 -2.35
N ASN A 117 17.29 1.38 -3.37
CA ASN A 117 17.19 2.76 -3.78
C ASN A 117 16.17 3.50 -2.90
N LEU A 118 16.16 4.83 -2.95
CA LEU A 118 15.32 5.66 -2.08
C LEU A 118 13.82 5.35 -2.21
N TRP A 119 13.33 5.06 -3.42
CA TRP A 119 11.92 4.74 -3.64
C TRP A 119 11.53 3.45 -2.92
N GLU A 120 12.38 2.43 -2.98
CA GLU A 120 12.16 1.15 -2.29
C GLU A 120 12.24 1.30 -0.76
N VAL A 121 13.12 2.18 -0.27
CA VAL A 121 13.16 2.53 1.17
C VAL A 121 11.84 3.15 1.59
N MET A 122 11.38 4.18 0.87
CA MET A 122 10.13 4.87 1.18
C MET A 122 8.92 3.94 1.06
N ASP A 123 8.89 3.13 0.01
CA ASP A 123 7.84 2.14 -0.23
C ASP A 123 7.71 1.18 0.95
N SER A 124 8.84 0.67 1.45
CA SER A 124 8.85 -0.27 2.56
C SER A 124 8.40 0.36 3.89
N VAL A 125 8.81 1.60 4.14
CA VAL A 125 8.37 2.34 5.34
C VAL A 125 6.86 2.57 5.31
N VAL A 126 6.32 2.99 4.17
CA VAL A 126 4.89 3.28 4.03
C VAL A 126 4.06 2.00 4.07
N LYS A 127 4.49 0.92 3.41
CA LYS A 127 3.84 -0.40 3.51
C LYS A 127 3.77 -0.90 4.94
N LYS A 128 4.87 -0.79 5.69
CA LYS A 128 4.90 -1.19 7.11
C LYS A 128 3.93 -0.37 7.95
N ALA A 129 3.95 0.95 7.80
CA ALA A 129 3.03 1.84 8.53
C ALA A 129 1.56 1.49 8.23
N TYR A 130 1.24 1.27 6.95
CA TYR A 130 -0.10 0.90 6.52
C TYR A 130 -0.54 -0.47 7.07
N SER A 131 0.34 -1.48 7.03
CA SER A 131 0.07 -2.80 7.62
C SER A 131 -0.19 -2.71 9.12
N GLU A 132 0.65 -1.97 9.86
CA GLU A 132 0.48 -1.80 11.31
C GLU A 132 -0.83 -1.05 11.65
N GLU A 133 -1.20 -0.04 10.87
CA GLU A 133 -2.46 0.68 11.03
C GLU A 133 -3.67 -0.23 10.80
N GLN A 134 -3.62 -1.04 9.74
CA GLN A 134 -4.69 -1.96 9.40
C GLN A 134 -4.84 -3.07 10.45
N ASP A 135 -3.74 -3.60 10.97
CA ASP A 135 -3.75 -4.56 12.08
C ASP A 135 -4.37 -3.96 13.36
N LEU A 136 -3.99 -2.73 13.72
CA LEU A 136 -4.57 -2.03 14.87
C LEU A 136 -6.06 -1.78 14.68
N SER A 137 -6.49 -1.38 13.48
CA SER A 137 -7.89 -1.16 13.14
C SER A 137 -8.70 -2.46 13.25
N ASN A 138 -8.16 -3.56 12.71
CA ASN A 138 -8.76 -4.90 12.79
C ASN A 138 -8.92 -5.36 14.25
N MET A 139 -7.87 -5.21 15.06
CA MET A 139 -7.90 -5.54 16.49
C MET A 139 -8.96 -4.73 17.25
N LEU A 140 -9.01 -3.42 17.02
CA LEU A 140 -9.98 -2.53 17.66
C LEU A 140 -11.42 -2.88 17.27
N ASN A 141 -11.66 -3.23 16.01
CA ASN A 141 -12.97 -3.64 15.53
C ASN A 141 -13.41 -4.99 16.14
N ALA A 142 -12.49 -5.95 16.25
CA ALA A 142 -12.74 -7.21 16.94
C ALA A 142 -13.08 -7.00 18.42
N GLU A 143 -12.34 -6.14 19.12
CA GLU A 143 -12.61 -5.79 20.52
C GLU A 143 -13.99 -5.13 20.68
N ARG A 144 -14.33 -4.18 19.81
CA ARG A 144 -15.65 -3.53 19.80
C ARG A 144 -16.78 -4.53 19.57
N ALA A 145 -16.60 -5.50 18.68
CA ALA A 145 -17.57 -6.56 18.44
C ALA A 145 -17.77 -7.46 19.68
N ALA A 146 -16.66 -7.92 20.28
CA ALA A 146 -16.71 -8.73 21.51
C ALA A 146 -17.36 -7.99 22.68
N ASN A 147 -17.09 -6.70 22.82
CA ASN A 147 -17.70 -5.84 23.84
C ASN A 147 -19.21 -5.65 23.63
N ARG A 148 -19.68 -5.51 22.38
CA ARG A 148 -21.12 -5.45 22.07
C ARG A 148 -21.83 -6.75 22.44
N GLU A 149 -21.23 -7.89 22.10
CA GLU A 149 -21.81 -9.19 22.44
C GLU A 149 -21.84 -9.43 23.96
N SER A 150 -20.76 -9.09 24.66
CA SER A 150 -20.70 -9.18 26.12
C SER A 150 -21.79 -8.35 26.80
N LYS A 151 -22.02 -7.11 26.32
CA LYS A 151 -23.11 -6.25 26.81
C LYS A 151 -24.49 -6.87 26.55
N ARG A 152 -24.69 -7.50 25.40
CA ARG A 152 -25.93 -8.20 25.06
C ARG A 152 -26.20 -9.37 25.99
N ILE A 153 -25.19 -10.21 26.25
CA ILE A 153 -25.28 -11.35 27.17
C ILE A 153 -25.59 -10.87 28.60
N ILE A 154 -24.90 -9.82 29.08
CA ILE A 154 -25.15 -9.25 30.40
C ILE A 154 -26.60 -8.75 30.53
N ALA A 155 -27.14 -8.11 29.48
CA ALA A 155 -28.53 -7.64 29.48
C ALA A 155 -29.53 -8.81 29.55
N ASP A 156 -29.35 -9.87 28.75
CA ASP A 156 -30.19 -11.07 28.78
C ASP A 156 -30.16 -11.75 30.16
N LEU A 157 -28.97 -11.93 30.73
CA LEU A 157 -28.82 -12.53 32.06
C LEU A 157 -29.52 -11.71 33.15
N ARG A 158 -29.42 -10.37 33.08
CA ARG A 158 -30.13 -9.48 34.01
C ARG A 158 -31.65 -9.58 33.88
N GLU A 159 -32.17 -9.65 32.66
CA GLU A 159 -33.62 -9.82 32.44
C GLU A 159 -34.12 -11.17 32.99
N ARG A 160 -33.34 -12.24 32.77
CA ARG A 160 -33.66 -13.58 33.28
C ARG A 160 -33.63 -13.62 34.80
N LEU A 161 -32.61 -13.04 35.43
CA LEU A 161 -32.50 -12.96 36.90
C LEU A 161 -33.69 -12.22 37.50
N ALA A 162 -34.10 -11.09 36.93
CA ALA A 162 -35.24 -10.32 37.42
C ALA A 162 -36.55 -11.13 37.43
N LYS A 163 -36.78 -11.99 36.44
CA LYS A 163 -37.95 -12.89 36.40
C LYS A 163 -37.96 -13.89 37.55
N TYR A 164 -36.80 -14.47 37.89
CA TYR A 164 -36.68 -15.41 39.00
C TYR A 164 -36.82 -14.74 40.37
N GLU A 165 -36.37 -13.50 40.52
CA GLU A 165 -36.54 -12.73 41.76
C GLU A 165 -38.02 -12.38 42.01
N THR A 166 -38.79 -12.07 40.97
CA THR A 166 -40.24 -11.81 41.10
C THR A 166 -41.07 -13.06 41.37
N ASP A 167 -40.68 -14.23 40.85
CA ASP A 167 -41.39 -15.50 41.07
C ASP A 167 -41.13 -16.10 42.47
N ALA A 168 -40.03 -15.70 43.13
CA ALA A 168 -39.70 -16.15 44.48
C ALA A 168 -40.47 -15.41 45.60
N GLU A 169 -41.08 -14.27 45.28
CA GLU A 169 -41.86 -13.43 46.21
C GLU A 169 -43.39 -13.59 46.08
N ALA A 170 -43.87 -14.41 45.12
CA ALA A 170 -45.29 -14.69 44.86
C ALA A 170 -45.77 -16.01 45.49
#